data_AF-Q4N6Z4-F1
#
_entry.id   AF-Q4N6Z4-F1
#
_cell.length_a   1.000
_cell.length_b   1.000
_cell.length_c   1.000
_cell.angle_alpha   90.00
_cell.angle_beta   90.00
_cell.angle_gamma   90.00
#
_symmetry.space_group_name_H-M   'P 1'
#
loop_
_entity.id
_entity.type
_entity.pdbx_description
1 polymer ?
#
loop_
_entity_poly.entity_id
_entity_poly.type
_entity_poly.pdbx_seq_one_letter_code
_entity_poly.pdbx_strand_id
1 'polypeptide(L)'
;MNGLTKFSNIPSTKWLHFNFITSIYNLYTKNNTHPNSNYVRELPRLDHKSAFKPYEKEENEENDSISHLPGRLICHLNKHRESLLRSDLYYGNITKWAYYGLFSVVIYNWNSIHKREKLALMNSIVKIIRSISYNSSENNPNSLNLDNYKQSLIVFLKFILLSDSNTLSNINNTSFVSDNCINNWKYVYNCIHNCVNNLNSFDSVGNGTFTELVNECNYVRDFQKLFSVLYWVKSLKIIYSQLELLSSAVLRRLKSVYDEDCDLRDIINISYYTSMIDPKLLSDGFISDCLFSRFNNRYHSLNVIDCYHLLHFLKTYLNYSLGNEIQYTFLRLAFNILVNIHCYINNSGELDIKELEELSNKIFNYKVDLTCLNQKNQPNEDKRYYKLRVISNLLQEVSQDLGVLTPFCIKVYNKVVNFLN
;
A
#
# COMPACT_ATOMS: atom_id res chain seq x y z
N MET A 1 10.63 24.39 35.61
CA MET A 1 11.12 25.69 35.11
C MET A 1 12.25 25.44 34.12
N ASN A 2 12.09 26.01 32.93
CA ASN A 2 13.08 26.39 31.93
C ASN A 2 14.12 25.36 31.44
N GLY A 3 13.79 24.72 30.31
CA GLY A 3 14.73 24.12 29.38
C GLY A 3 14.23 24.12 27.92
N LEU A 4 13.24 24.96 27.61
CA LEU A 4 12.82 25.31 26.25
C LEU A 4 13.53 26.61 25.90
N THR A 5 14.60 26.54 25.11
CA THR A 5 15.07 27.55 24.13
C THR A 5 16.51 27.28 23.74
N LYS A 6 16.72 26.77 22.52
CA LYS A 6 17.76 27.13 21.53
C LYS A 6 17.91 26.02 20.48
N PHE A 7 16.83 25.79 19.73
CA PHE A 7 16.94 25.42 18.31
C PHE A 7 16.79 26.69 17.45
N SER A 8 17.46 27.77 17.86
CA SER A 8 17.61 28.98 17.05
C SER A 8 18.96 28.88 16.35
N ASN A 9 18.96 28.16 15.21
CA ASN A 9 19.88 28.23 14.07
C ASN A 9 19.82 26.89 13.31
N ILE A 10 18.65 26.60 12.74
CA ILE A 10 18.50 25.53 11.75
C ILE A 10 18.96 26.12 10.41
N PRO A 11 20.07 25.67 9.80
CA PRO A 11 20.46 26.14 8.48
C PRO A 11 19.34 25.80 7.51
N SER A 12 18.97 26.77 6.66
CA SER A 12 17.76 26.76 5.84
C SER A 12 17.47 25.37 5.26
N THR A 13 16.32 24.82 5.63
CA THR A 13 15.84 23.47 5.36
C THR A 13 15.73 23.13 3.85
N LYS A 14 15.91 24.12 2.95
CA LYS A 14 16.08 23.92 1.49
C LYS A 14 17.26 23.00 1.13
N TRP A 15 18.28 22.94 1.98
CA TRP A 15 19.50 22.18 1.72
C TRP A 15 19.46 20.74 2.26
N LEU A 16 18.50 20.36 3.11
CA LEU A 16 18.44 19.00 3.66
C LEU A 16 18.02 17.97 2.60
N HIS A 17 17.00 18.26 1.78
CA HIS A 17 16.53 17.31 0.78
C HIS A 17 17.55 17.13 -0.35
N PHE A 18 18.01 18.23 -0.96
CA PHE A 18 18.98 18.17 -2.05
C PHE A 18 20.31 17.54 -1.59
N ASN A 19 20.89 17.97 -0.46
CA ASN A 19 22.16 17.41 0.02
C ASN A 19 22.03 15.94 0.39
N PHE A 20 20.91 15.52 0.99
CA PHE A 20 20.64 14.12 1.28
C PHE A 20 20.61 13.29 0.00
N ILE A 21 19.87 13.75 -1.02
CA ILE A 21 19.81 13.06 -2.31
C ILE A 21 21.17 13.02 -2.99
N THR A 22 21.91 14.12 -3.04
CA THR A 22 23.26 14.15 -3.62
C THR A 22 24.21 13.20 -2.90
N SER A 23 24.15 13.15 -1.56
CA SER A 23 25.01 12.26 -0.76
C SER A 23 24.72 10.79 -1.04
N ILE A 24 23.44 10.40 -1.06
CA ILE A 24 23.03 9.03 -1.39
C ILE A 24 23.33 8.71 -2.86
N TYR A 25 23.10 9.65 -3.78
CA TYR A 25 23.43 9.48 -5.18
C TYR A 25 24.92 9.19 -5.39
N ASN A 26 25.81 9.98 -4.79
CA ASN A 26 27.24 9.75 -4.90
C ASN A 26 27.65 8.39 -4.31
N LEU A 27 27.07 8.02 -3.17
CA LEU A 27 27.36 6.76 -2.48
C LEU A 27 26.91 5.53 -3.29
N TYR A 28 25.70 5.54 -3.84
CA TYR A 28 25.06 4.34 -4.41
C TYR A 28 25.02 4.30 -5.95
N THR A 29 25.52 5.33 -6.64
CA THR A 29 25.54 5.35 -8.12
C THR A 29 26.89 5.76 -8.71
N LYS A 30 27.59 6.76 -8.15
CA LYS A 30 28.86 7.24 -8.71
C LYS A 30 30.06 6.34 -8.36
N ASN A 31 30.08 5.76 -7.17
CA ASN A 31 31.20 4.92 -6.72
C ASN A 31 31.18 3.50 -7.32
N ASN A 32 30.04 3.02 -7.83
CA ASN A 32 29.92 1.69 -8.45
C ASN A 32 30.41 1.63 -9.91
N THR A 33 30.63 2.77 -10.57
CA THR A 33 31.06 2.83 -11.98
C THR A 33 32.58 2.84 -12.18
N HIS A 34 33.38 2.81 -11.11
CA HIS A 34 34.85 2.73 -11.18
C HIS A 34 35.42 1.74 -10.16
N PRO A 35 35.53 0.43 -10.50
CA PRO A 35 36.16 -0.55 -9.60
C PRO A 35 37.70 -0.41 -9.52
N ASN A 36 38.30 0.58 -10.20
CA ASN A 36 39.75 0.62 -10.45
C ASN A 36 40.41 1.97 -10.20
N SER A 37 39.94 2.76 -9.23
CA SER A 37 40.71 3.92 -8.78
C SER A 37 41.16 3.76 -7.34
N ASN A 38 42.46 3.54 -7.16
CA ASN A 38 43.24 3.80 -5.93
C ASN A 38 43.21 5.28 -5.50
N TYR A 39 42.09 5.97 -5.73
CA TYR A 39 41.82 7.32 -5.27
C TYR A 39 40.62 7.23 -4.34
N VAL A 40 40.89 6.90 -3.07
CA VAL A 40 40.16 7.48 -1.95
C VAL A 40 40.44 8.99 -2.01
N ARG A 41 39.77 9.70 -2.93
CA ARG A 41 39.75 11.16 -2.91
C ARG A 41 38.71 11.54 -1.88
N GLU A 42 39.23 12.11 -0.80
CA GLU A 42 38.51 12.74 0.30
C GLU A 42 37.17 13.31 -0.17
N LEU A 43 36.08 12.78 0.40
CA LEU A 43 34.80 13.48 0.47
C LEU A 43 35.05 14.94 0.83
N PRO A 44 34.37 15.93 0.21
CA PRO A 44 34.47 17.30 0.64
C PRO A 44 34.18 17.34 2.14
N ARG A 45 35.16 17.78 2.94
CA ARG A 45 34.96 18.00 4.37
C ARG A 45 33.83 19.01 4.51
N LEU A 46 32.64 18.49 4.84
CA LEU A 46 31.52 19.28 5.31
C LEU A 46 31.92 19.78 6.69
N ASP A 47 32.43 21.01 6.75
CA ASP A 47 32.76 21.76 7.98
C ASP A 47 31.48 22.13 8.76
N HIS A 48 30.61 21.17 9.04
CA HIS A 48 29.54 21.29 10.01
C HIS A 48 29.31 19.92 10.62
N LYS A 49 29.93 19.69 11.80
CA LYS A 49 29.72 18.58 12.75
C LYS A 49 28.72 17.54 12.21
N SER A 50 29.23 16.64 11.39
CA SER A 50 28.46 15.53 10.84
C SER A 50 27.88 14.72 11.99
N ALA A 51 26.56 14.50 11.97
CA ALA A 51 25.92 13.45 12.76
C ALA A 51 26.31 12.03 12.27
N PHE A 52 27.27 11.95 11.35
CA PHE A 52 27.88 10.74 10.85
C PHE A 52 29.35 10.76 11.28
N LYS A 53 29.67 10.01 12.33
CA LYS A 53 31.05 9.60 12.58
C LYS A 53 31.46 8.69 11.41
N PRO A 54 32.66 8.86 10.84
CA PRO A 54 33.21 7.86 9.94
C PRO A 54 33.47 6.60 10.78
N TYR A 55 32.77 5.51 10.47
CA TYR A 55 33.12 4.19 10.97
C TYR A 55 34.06 3.57 9.94
N GLU A 56 35.34 3.49 10.30
CA GLU A 56 36.29 2.59 9.66
C GLU A 56 35.98 1.17 10.16
N LYS A 57 35.48 0.29 9.28
CA LYS A 57 35.61 -1.19 9.39
C LYS A 57 35.12 -1.91 8.12
N GLU A 58 36.11 -2.51 7.44
CA GLU A 58 36.16 -3.80 6.72
C GLU A 58 34.92 -4.31 5.95
N GLU A 59 35.07 -4.33 4.61
CA GLU A 59 34.64 -5.24 3.52
C GLU A 59 33.40 -6.17 3.62
N ASN A 60 32.79 -6.39 4.79
CA ASN A 60 31.56 -7.19 4.94
C ASN A 60 30.27 -6.34 5.00
N GLU A 61 30.35 -5.01 5.09
CA GLU A 61 29.19 -4.10 5.22
C GLU A 61 28.62 -3.54 3.89
N GLU A 62 29.28 -3.73 2.74
CA GLU A 62 28.77 -3.18 1.46
C GLU A 62 27.36 -3.72 1.13
N ASN A 63 27.10 -5.00 1.42
CA ASN A 63 25.80 -5.64 1.25
C ASN A 63 24.75 -5.19 2.29
N ASP A 64 25.17 -4.77 3.49
CA ASP A 64 24.29 -4.25 4.54
C ASP A 64 23.87 -2.80 4.31
N SER A 65 24.68 -2.02 3.56
CA SER A 65 24.36 -0.62 3.26
C SER A 65 23.21 -0.47 2.26
N ILE A 66 23.19 -1.30 1.21
CA ILE A 66 22.16 -1.28 0.15
C ILE A 66 20.84 -1.87 0.65
N SER A 67 20.89 -2.88 1.51
CA SER A 67 19.69 -3.53 2.06
C SER A 67 18.78 -2.57 2.85
N HIS A 68 19.36 -1.54 3.48
CA HIS A 68 18.64 -0.51 4.24
C HIS A 68 18.30 0.76 3.45
N LEU A 69 18.69 0.85 2.18
CA LEU A 69 18.44 2.01 1.34
C LEU A 69 16.95 2.37 1.31
N PRO A 70 16.00 1.47 1.00
CA PRO A 70 14.60 1.87 0.83
C PRO A 70 13.94 2.28 2.14
N GLY A 71 14.26 1.65 3.28
CA GLY A 71 13.85 2.12 4.61
C GLY A 71 14.27 3.57 4.89
N ARG A 72 15.52 3.94 4.57
CA ARG A 72 16.02 5.32 4.69
C ARG A 72 15.29 6.27 3.74
N LEU A 73 15.05 5.83 2.50
CA LEU A 73 14.31 6.62 1.51
C LEU A 73 12.86 6.83 1.92
N ILE A 74 12.17 5.81 2.43
CA ILE A 74 10.79 5.91 2.95
C ILE A 74 10.72 6.90 4.10
N CYS A 75 11.67 6.85 5.05
CA CYS A 75 11.73 7.80 6.16
C CYS A 75 11.90 9.24 5.64
N HIS A 76 12.81 9.44 4.69
CA HIS A 76 13.05 10.74 4.07
C HIS A 76 11.83 11.27 3.33
N LEU A 77 11.20 10.44 2.49
CA LEU A 77 9.99 10.78 1.74
C LEU A 77 8.84 11.23 2.67
N ASN A 78 8.65 10.56 3.81
CA ASN A 78 7.63 10.93 4.79
C ASN A 78 7.96 12.23 5.52
N LYS A 79 9.21 12.41 5.98
CA LYS A 79 9.66 13.66 6.62
C LYS A 79 9.52 14.85 5.67
N HIS A 80 9.87 14.64 4.40
CA HIS A 80 9.75 15.66 3.37
C HIS A 80 8.29 16.05 3.10
N ARG A 81 7.39 15.06 3.04
CA ARG A 81 5.94 15.31 2.96
C ARG A 81 5.46 16.18 4.12
N GLU A 82 5.82 15.82 5.35
CA GLU A 82 5.39 16.57 6.56
C GLU A 82 5.90 18.00 6.55
N SER A 83 7.16 18.21 6.14
CA SER A 83 7.73 19.54 5.99
C SER A 83 7.00 20.39 4.94
N LEU A 84 6.64 19.80 3.79
CA LEU A 84 5.87 20.49 2.75
C LEU A 84 4.46 20.87 3.22
N LEU A 85 3.80 19.98 3.98
CA LEU A 85 2.45 20.22 4.51
C LEU A 85 2.40 21.31 5.59
N ARG A 86 3.48 21.48 6.39
CA ARG A 86 3.56 22.48 7.46
C ARG A 86 3.84 23.91 6.98
N SER A 87 3.99 24.13 5.68
CA SER A 87 4.29 25.44 5.09
C SER A 87 5.62 26.07 5.55
N ASP A 88 6.50 25.29 6.18
CA ASP A 88 7.76 25.79 6.76
C ASP A 88 8.78 26.28 5.71
N LEU A 89 8.54 26.04 4.41
CA LEU A 89 9.56 26.14 3.36
C LEU A 89 9.03 26.49 1.98
N TYR A 90 9.56 27.56 1.38
CA TYR A 90 9.40 27.89 -0.03
C TYR A 90 10.51 27.24 -0.87
N TYR A 91 10.18 26.19 -1.62
CA TYR A 91 11.13 25.44 -2.45
C TYR A 91 11.23 26.01 -3.88
N GLY A 92 12.45 26.02 -4.45
CA GLY A 92 12.72 26.46 -5.84
C GLY A 92 12.83 25.28 -6.82
N ASN A 93 13.13 25.56 -8.10
CA ASN A 93 13.26 24.54 -9.16
C ASN A 93 14.29 23.43 -8.87
N ILE A 94 15.30 23.69 -8.04
CA ILE A 94 16.35 22.72 -7.66
C ILE A 94 15.76 21.50 -6.94
N THR A 95 14.71 21.70 -6.16
CA THR A 95 14.02 20.64 -5.40
C THR A 95 13.24 19.67 -6.29
N LYS A 96 12.78 20.12 -7.47
CA LYS A 96 12.16 19.25 -8.47
C LYS A 96 13.16 18.19 -8.96
N TRP A 97 14.39 18.61 -9.24
CA TRP A 97 15.44 17.71 -9.75
C TRP A 97 15.90 16.71 -8.69
N ALA A 98 15.90 17.09 -7.41
CA ALA A 98 16.25 16.18 -6.32
C ALA A 98 15.30 14.97 -6.22
N TYR A 99 14.02 15.10 -6.55
CA TYR A 99 13.13 13.93 -6.60
C TYR A 99 13.55 12.93 -7.68
N TYR A 100 13.98 13.41 -8.84
CA TYR A 100 14.49 12.52 -9.89
C TYR A 100 15.87 11.95 -9.56
N GLY A 101 16.70 12.68 -8.83
CA GLY A 101 17.92 12.14 -8.22
C GLY A 101 17.64 10.99 -7.26
N LEU A 102 16.60 11.11 -6.44
CA LEU A 102 16.16 10.05 -5.55
C LEU A 102 15.71 8.80 -6.32
N PHE A 103 14.89 8.98 -7.36
CA PHE A 103 14.43 7.86 -8.17
C PHE A 103 15.56 7.22 -8.95
N SER A 104 16.54 8.01 -9.42
CA SER A 104 17.76 7.48 -10.04
C SER A 104 18.42 6.49 -9.09
N VAL A 105 18.70 6.88 -7.84
CA VAL A 105 19.29 5.98 -6.84
C VAL A 105 18.53 4.66 -6.72
N VAL A 106 17.20 4.72 -6.64
CA VAL A 106 16.37 3.52 -6.51
C VAL A 106 16.44 2.63 -7.75
N ILE A 107 16.37 3.22 -8.94
CA ILE A 107 16.35 2.50 -10.22
C ILE A 107 17.69 1.79 -10.44
N TYR A 108 18.82 2.48 -10.24
CA TYR A 108 20.16 1.91 -10.39
C TYR A 108 20.42 0.74 -9.46
N ASN A 109 19.79 0.74 -8.29
CA ASN A 109 19.95 -0.32 -7.29
C ASN A 109 18.75 -1.27 -7.24
N TRP A 110 17.82 -1.21 -8.21
CA TRP A 110 16.54 -1.92 -8.13
C TRP A 110 16.72 -3.43 -7.93
N ASN A 111 17.64 -4.03 -8.68
CA ASN A 111 17.91 -5.47 -8.64
C ASN A 111 18.59 -5.89 -7.32
N SER A 112 19.33 -4.98 -6.68
CA SER A 112 19.99 -5.21 -5.39
C SER A 112 19.06 -4.97 -4.20
N ILE A 113 17.91 -4.32 -4.41
CA ILE A 113 16.93 -4.09 -3.35
C ILE A 113 16.12 -5.36 -3.11
N HIS A 114 16.04 -5.79 -1.85
CA HIS A 114 15.23 -6.94 -1.46
C HIS A 114 13.74 -6.71 -1.75
N LYS A 115 13.03 -7.71 -2.28
CA LYS A 115 11.58 -7.67 -2.60
C LYS A 115 10.72 -6.96 -1.55
N ARG A 116 10.90 -7.31 -0.27
CA ARG A 116 10.12 -6.76 0.84
C ARG A 116 10.21 -5.23 0.90
N GLU A 117 11.39 -4.70 0.61
CA GLU A 117 11.68 -3.27 0.59
C GLU A 117 11.09 -2.62 -0.68
N LYS A 118 11.15 -3.28 -1.86
CA LYS A 118 10.46 -2.83 -3.09
C LYS A 118 8.96 -2.64 -2.82
N LEU A 119 8.30 -3.63 -2.21
CA LEU A 119 6.88 -3.58 -1.83
C LEU A 119 6.59 -2.48 -0.80
N ALA A 120 7.46 -2.33 0.21
CA ALA A 120 7.31 -1.30 1.24
C ALA A 120 7.44 0.11 0.66
N LEU A 121 8.35 0.32 -0.29
CA LEU A 121 8.55 1.57 -1.00
C LEU A 121 7.32 1.93 -1.83
N MET A 122 6.82 1.01 -2.66
CA MET A 122 5.61 1.24 -3.47
C MET A 122 4.39 1.59 -2.61
N ASN A 123 4.16 0.84 -1.54
CA ASN A 123 3.06 1.11 -0.61
C ASN A 123 3.23 2.47 0.10
N SER A 124 4.46 2.84 0.46
CA SER A 124 4.74 4.14 1.08
C SER A 124 4.51 5.29 0.12
N ILE A 125 4.92 5.16 -1.15
CA ILE A 125 4.67 6.15 -2.20
C ILE A 125 3.17 6.39 -2.36
N VAL A 126 2.38 5.31 -2.49
CA VAL A 126 0.92 5.39 -2.58
C VAL A 126 0.32 6.10 -1.37
N LYS A 127 0.75 5.75 -0.15
CA LYS A 127 0.27 6.41 1.08
C LYS A 127 0.61 7.90 1.10
N ILE A 128 1.78 8.30 0.60
CA ILE A 128 2.19 9.69 0.50
C ILE A 128 1.32 10.43 -0.52
N ILE A 129 1.16 9.90 -1.74
CA ILE A 129 0.30 10.49 -2.78
C ILE A 129 -1.12 10.69 -2.22
N ARG A 130 -1.70 9.63 -1.62
CA ARG A 130 -3.01 9.69 -0.99
C ARG A 130 -3.12 10.77 0.07
N SER A 131 -2.13 10.87 0.95
CA SER A 131 -2.10 11.89 2.00
C SER A 131 -2.03 13.30 1.44
N ILE A 132 -1.27 13.52 0.35
CA ILE A 132 -1.19 14.83 -0.30
C ILE A 132 -2.54 15.16 -0.95
N SER A 133 -3.16 14.22 -1.67
CA SER A 133 -4.45 14.41 -2.35
C SER A 133 -5.61 14.71 -1.40
N TYR A 134 -5.59 14.20 -0.17
CA TYR A 134 -6.63 14.54 0.83
C TYR A 134 -6.38 15.85 1.57
N ASN A 135 -5.12 16.29 1.66
CA ASN A 135 -4.73 17.48 2.41
C ASN A 135 -4.47 18.70 1.52
N SER A 136 -4.64 18.58 0.20
CA SER A 136 -4.56 19.71 -0.73
C SER A 136 -5.80 20.59 -0.58
N SER A 137 -5.81 21.48 0.40
CA SER A 137 -6.75 22.60 0.44
C SER A 137 -6.23 23.74 -0.46
N GLU A 138 -7.14 24.45 -1.12
CA GLU A 138 -6.83 25.57 -2.03
C GLU A 138 -5.99 26.68 -1.37
N ASN A 139 -5.94 26.72 -0.03
CA ASN A 139 -5.25 27.74 0.75
C ASN A 139 -3.85 27.35 1.24
N ASN A 140 -3.26 26.23 0.78
CA ASN A 140 -1.89 25.88 1.19
C ASN A 140 -0.86 26.72 0.40
N PRO A 141 -0.03 27.55 1.06
CA PRO A 141 0.98 28.39 0.38
C PRO A 141 2.06 27.56 -0.35
N ASN A 142 2.15 26.25 -0.08
CA ASN A 142 3.07 25.31 -0.71
C ASN A 142 2.41 24.37 -1.74
N SER A 143 1.19 24.67 -2.20
CA SER A 143 0.43 23.85 -3.15
C SER A 143 1.26 23.42 -4.37
N LEU A 144 1.98 24.36 -5.00
CA LEU A 144 2.85 24.08 -6.15
C LEU A 144 3.95 23.04 -5.85
N ASN A 145 4.57 23.12 -4.67
CA ASN A 145 5.64 22.21 -4.27
C ASN A 145 5.11 20.83 -3.88
N LEU A 146 3.95 20.78 -3.23
CA LEU A 146 3.21 19.56 -2.96
C LEU A 146 2.79 18.86 -4.25
N ASP A 147 2.31 19.61 -5.24
CA ASP A 147 1.97 19.05 -6.55
C ASP A 147 3.19 18.57 -7.31
N ASN A 148 4.30 19.32 -7.34
CA ASN A 148 5.55 18.85 -7.95
C ASN A 148 6.05 17.55 -7.31
N TYR A 149 5.98 17.44 -5.98
CA TYR A 149 6.35 16.23 -5.27
C TYR A 149 5.40 15.07 -5.60
N LYS A 150 4.08 15.32 -5.57
CA LYS A 150 3.05 14.36 -5.95
C LYS A 150 3.25 13.84 -7.37
N GLN A 151 3.47 14.73 -8.34
CA GLN A 151 3.69 14.36 -9.73
C GLN A 151 4.98 13.56 -9.91
N SER A 152 6.05 13.92 -9.22
CA SER A 152 7.31 13.15 -9.25
C SER A 152 7.07 11.71 -8.76
N LEU A 153 6.37 11.54 -7.64
CA LEU A 153 5.99 10.22 -7.10
C LEU A 153 5.07 9.43 -8.05
N ILE A 154 4.10 10.09 -8.67
CA ILE A 154 3.20 9.47 -9.67
C ILE A 154 3.99 8.97 -10.86
N VAL A 155 4.88 9.80 -11.43
CA VAL A 155 5.72 9.44 -12.58
C VAL A 155 6.62 8.26 -12.24
N PHE A 156 7.24 8.25 -11.06
CA PHE A 156 8.06 7.12 -10.62
C PHE A 156 7.25 5.84 -10.43
N LEU A 157 6.07 5.92 -9.80
CA LEU A 157 5.20 4.77 -9.62
C LEU A 157 4.72 4.22 -10.98
N LYS A 158 4.36 5.10 -11.92
CA LYS A 158 4.02 4.72 -13.29
C LYS A 158 5.15 4.00 -13.98
N PHE A 159 6.38 4.49 -13.84
CA PHE A 159 7.55 3.82 -14.37
C PHE A 159 7.70 2.40 -13.82
N ILE A 160 7.68 2.21 -12.49
CA ILE A 160 7.78 0.87 -11.91
C ILE A 160 6.69 -0.07 -12.43
N LEU A 161 5.45 0.42 -12.53
CA LEU A 161 4.29 -0.37 -12.94
C LEU A 161 4.27 -0.71 -14.43
N LEU A 162 4.81 0.16 -15.29
CA LEU A 162 4.61 0.08 -16.74
C LEU A 162 5.90 -0.11 -17.55
N SER A 163 7.08 0.08 -16.96
CA SER A 163 8.36 -0.08 -17.66
C SER A 163 8.52 -1.50 -18.19
N ASP A 164 9.14 -1.63 -19.36
CA ASP A 164 9.70 -2.90 -19.84
C ASP A 164 11.12 -3.14 -19.27
N SER A 165 11.62 -4.37 -19.40
CA SER A 165 12.97 -4.75 -18.97
C SER A 165 14.07 -3.99 -19.72
N ASN A 166 13.81 -3.61 -20.98
CA ASN A 166 14.75 -2.85 -21.80
C ASN A 166 14.94 -1.42 -21.28
N THR A 167 13.92 -0.78 -20.74
CA THR A 167 14.02 0.58 -20.21
C THR A 167 14.87 0.60 -18.94
N LEU A 168 14.68 -0.38 -18.05
CA LEU A 168 15.50 -0.51 -16.85
C LEU A 168 16.97 -0.80 -17.21
N SER A 169 17.21 -1.71 -18.15
CA SER A 169 18.57 -2.03 -18.60
C SER A 169 19.24 -0.84 -19.29
N ASN A 170 18.51 -0.05 -20.09
CA ASN A 170 19.04 1.17 -20.70
C ASN A 170 19.47 2.21 -19.67
N ILE A 171 18.71 2.39 -18.59
CA ILE A 171 19.07 3.29 -17.49
C ILE A 171 20.29 2.74 -16.73
N ASN A 172 20.30 1.44 -16.39
CA ASN A 172 21.43 0.84 -15.66
C ASN A 172 22.74 0.84 -16.47
N ASN A 173 22.64 0.67 -17.79
CA ASN A 173 23.78 0.65 -18.70
C ASN A 173 24.26 2.06 -19.09
N THR A 174 23.56 3.12 -18.70
CA THR A 174 24.02 4.47 -19.01
C THR A 174 25.21 4.82 -18.11
N SER A 175 26.40 4.93 -18.71
CA SER A 175 27.53 5.54 -18.02
C SER A 175 27.24 7.03 -17.84
N PHE A 176 27.23 7.49 -16.59
CA PHE A 176 27.03 8.91 -16.31
C PHE A 176 28.25 9.71 -16.75
N VAL A 177 28.12 10.38 -17.90
CA VAL A 177 29.22 11.06 -18.60
C VAL A 177 29.65 12.37 -17.89
N SER A 178 28.88 12.89 -16.91
CA SER A 178 29.14 14.20 -16.31
C SER A 178 29.34 14.17 -14.80
N ASP A 179 30.30 14.97 -14.31
CA ASP A 179 30.48 15.27 -12.87
C ASP A 179 29.30 16.05 -12.27
N ASN A 180 28.41 16.59 -13.11
CA ASN A 180 27.24 17.33 -12.67
C ASN A 180 26.05 16.39 -12.43
N CYS A 181 25.82 16.03 -11.16
CA CYS A 181 24.69 15.19 -10.74
C CYS A 181 23.32 15.64 -11.28
N ILE A 182 23.09 16.95 -11.45
CA ILE A 182 21.80 17.47 -11.95
C ILE A 182 21.56 17.07 -13.41
N ASN A 183 22.61 17.06 -14.25
CA ASN A 183 22.47 16.66 -15.65
C ASN A 183 22.15 15.17 -15.77
N ASN A 184 22.76 14.36 -14.92
CA ASN A 184 22.47 12.93 -14.82
C ASN A 184 21.01 12.70 -14.37
N TRP A 185 20.53 13.45 -13.37
CA TRP A 185 19.13 13.37 -12.93
C TRP A 185 18.14 13.84 -13.99
N LYS A 186 18.50 14.86 -14.78
CA LYS A 186 17.71 15.31 -15.95
C LYS A 186 17.63 14.23 -17.03
N TYR A 187 18.72 13.52 -17.28
CA TYR A 187 18.72 12.40 -18.21
C TYR A 187 17.78 11.29 -17.75
N VAL A 188 17.92 10.83 -16.50
CA VAL A 188 17.02 9.81 -15.92
C VAL A 188 15.57 10.27 -15.94
N TYR A 189 15.31 11.54 -15.60
CA TYR A 189 13.99 12.15 -15.74
C TYR A 189 13.44 12.00 -17.16
N ASN A 190 14.21 12.34 -18.19
CA ASN A 190 13.78 12.22 -19.58
C ASN A 190 13.51 10.76 -19.96
N CYS A 191 14.36 9.81 -19.55
CA CYS A 191 14.12 8.38 -19.78
C CYS A 191 12.82 7.90 -19.15
N ILE A 192 12.61 8.21 -17.87
CA ILE A 192 11.38 7.87 -17.13
C ILE A 192 10.17 8.52 -17.81
N HIS A 193 10.25 9.80 -18.13
CA HIS A 193 9.12 10.55 -18.68
C HIS A 193 8.77 10.10 -20.10
N ASN A 194 9.77 9.78 -20.93
CA ASN A 194 9.57 9.23 -22.27
C ASN A 194 8.93 7.84 -22.18
N CYS A 195 9.40 6.99 -21.27
CA CYS A 195 8.82 5.69 -20.98
C CYS A 195 7.33 5.85 -20.63
N VAL A 196 7.00 6.63 -19.60
CA VAL A 196 5.62 6.82 -19.14
C VAL A 196 4.71 7.45 -20.22
N ASN A 197 5.21 8.37 -21.04
CA ASN A 197 4.43 8.99 -22.11
C ASN A 197 4.16 8.03 -23.28
N ASN A 198 5.15 7.22 -23.66
CA ASN A 198 5.04 6.27 -24.77
C ASN A 198 4.17 5.06 -24.40
N LEU A 199 4.01 4.75 -23.11
CA LEU A 199 3.25 3.59 -22.62
C LEU A 199 1.72 3.76 -22.64
N ASN A 200 1.20 4.90 -23.13
CA ASN A 200 -0.20 5.02 -23.51
C ASN A 200 -0.55 4.19 -24.77
N SER A 201 0.42 3.53 -25.42
CA SER A 201 0.23 2.74 -26.65
C SER A 201 0.56 1.25 -26.52
N PHE A 202 0.81 0.71 -25.32
CA PHE A 202 1.19 -0.70 -25.15
C PHE A 202 0.00 -1.56 -24.72
N ASP A 203 -0.38 -2.54 -25.54
CA ASP A 203 -1.47 -3.49 -25.26
C ASP A 203 -1.03 -4.75 -24.48
N SER A 204 0.15 -4.74 -23.86
CA SER A 204 0.68 -5.92 -23.14
C SER A 204 1.27 -5.55 -21.78
N VAL A 205 1.07 -6.43 -20.79
CA VAL A 205 1.80 -6.39 -19.51
C VAL A 205 3.29 -6.48 -19.85
N GLY A 206 4.03 -5.39 -19.66
CA GLY A 206 5.47 -5.40 -19.88
C GLY A 206 6.15 -6.51 -19.06
N ASN A 207 6.99 -7.31 -19.70
CA ASN A 207 8.00 -8.15 -19.02
C ASN A 207 9.08 -7.25 -18.41
N GLY A 208 8.71 -6.37 -17.49
CA GLY A 208 9.62 -5.42 -16.86
C GLY A 208 9.48 -5.39 -15.35
N THR A 209 9.88 -4.27 -14.76
CA THR A 209 10.15 -4.09 -13.33
C THR A 209 9.03 -4.63 -12.40
N PHE A 210 7.76 -4.39 -12.73
CA PHE A 210 6.65 -4.88 -11.92
C PHE A 210 6.42 -6.39 -12.06
N THR A 211 6.50 -6.94 -13.27
CA THR A 211 6.33 -8.38 -13.50
C THR A 211 7.43 -9.20 -12.83
N GLU A 212 8.67 -8.71 -12.84
CA GLU A 212 9.78 -9.29 -12.07
C GLU A 212 9.47 -9.31 -10.58
N LEU A 213 9.00 -8.17 -10.03
CA LEU A 213 8.58 -8.08 -8.63
C LEU A 213 7.44 -9.06 -8.29
N VAL A 214 6.45 -9.21 -9.18
CA VAL A 214 5.36 -10.18 -9.02
C VAL A 214 5.91 -11.60 -8.97
N ASN A 215 6.85 -11.94 -9.85
CA ASN A 215 7.46 -13.27 -9.89
C ASN A 215 8.30 -13.58 -8.63
N GLU A 216 8.93 -12.58 -8.01
CA GLU A 216 9.62 -12.72 -6.72
C GLU A 216 8.65 -13.00 -5.54
N CYS A 217 7.35 -12.72 -5.69
CA CYS A 217 6.35 -12.92 -4.64
C CYS A 217 5.96 -14.40 -4.48
N ASN A 218 6.00 -14.88 -3.22
CA ASN A 218 5.75 -16.28 -2.87
C ASN A 218 4.75 -16.45 -1.72
N TYR A 219 4.43 -15.37 -0.99
CA TYR A 219 3.53 -15.43 0.15
C TYR A 219 2.28 -14.61 -0.12
N VAL A 220 1.12 -15.08 0.34
CA VAL A 220 -0.18 -14.38 0.22
C VAL A 220 -0.10 -12.92 0.67
N ARG A 221 0.63 -12.63 1.74
CA ARG A 221 0.87 -11.27 2.24
C ARG A 221 1.54 -10.34 1.23
N ASP A 222 2.40 -10.85 0.35
CA ASP A 222 3.02 -10.05 -0.70
C ASP A 222 1.97 -9.62 -1.73
N PHE A 223 1.11 -10.56 -2.14
CA PHE A 223 -0.01 -10.27 -3.06
C PHE A 223 -1.03 -9.33 -2.44
N GLN A 224 -1.32 -9.45 -1.14
CA GLN A 224 -2.13 -8.48 -0.40
C GLN A 224 -1.60 -7.04 -0.56
N LYS A 225 -0.28 -6.85 -0.46
CA LYS A 225 0.35 -5.53 -0.65
C LYS A 225 0.27 -5.07 -2.11
N LEU A 226 0.50 -5.97 -3.07
CA LEU A 226 0.40 -5.66 -4.50
C LEU A 226 -1.02 -5.22 -4.89
N PHE A 227 -2.04 -5.98 -4.48
CA PHE A 227 -3.43 -5.60 -4.71
C PHE A 227 -3.80 -4.30 -3.99
N SER A 228 -3.30 -4.06 -2.78
CA SER A 228 -3.48 -2.77 -2.10
C SER A 228 -2.91 -1.60 -2.91
N VAL A 229 -1.71 -1.76 -3.48
CA VAL A 229 -1.09 -0.76 -4.36
C VAL A 229 -1.94 -0.54 -5.60
N LEU A 230 -2.36 -1.60 -6.30
CA LEU A 230 -3.19 -1.50 -7.51
C LEU A 230 -4.55 -0.86 -7.24
N TYR A 231 -5.19 -1.19 -6.12
CA TYR A 231 -6.43 -0.55 -5.67
C TYR A 231 -6.26 0.95 -5.55
N TRP A 232 -5.22 1.42 -4.85
CA TRP A 232 -5.00 2.85 -4.69
C TRP A 232 -4.56 3.52 -6.00
N VAL A 233 -3.82 2.85 -6.87
CA VAL A 233 -3.52 3.34 -8.22
C VAL A 233 -4.81 3.61 -8.99
N LYS A 234 -5.80 2.72 -8.90
CA LYS A 234 -7.15 2.93 -9.44
C LYS A 234 -7.86 4.11 -8.78
N SER A 235 -7.96 4.10 -7.46
CA SER A 235 -8.71 5.11 -6.69
C SER A 235 -8.14 6.52 -6.88
N LEU A 236 -6.83 6.64 -7.00
CA LEU A 236 -6.12 7.90 -7.23
C LEU A 236 -6.04 8.28 -8.72
N LYS A 237 -6.65 7.50 -9.62
CA LYS A 237 -6.70 7.77 -11.06
C LYS A 237 -5.31 7.84 -11.72
N ILE A 238 -4.35 7.06 -11.22
CA ILE A 238 -2.96 7.12 -11.68
C ILE A 238 -2.81 6.41 -13.03
N ILE A 239 -3.32 5.17 -13.15
CA ILE A 239 -3.31 4.36 -14.38
C ILE A 239 -4.68 3.69 -14.53
N TYR A 240 -5.24 3.71 -15.75
CA TYR A 240 -6.50 3.05 -16.06
C TYR A 240 -6.37 1.94 -17.10
N SER A 241 -5.74 2.22 -18.25
CA SER A 241 -5.69 1.30 -19.40
C SER A 241 -5.03 -0.05 -19.10
N GLN A 242 -4.02 -0.08 -18.23
CA GLN A 242 -3.23 -1.28 -17.94
C GLN A 242 -3.62 -1.98 -16.63
N LEU A 243 -4.61 -1.46 -15.91
CA LEU A 243 -4.90 -1.94 -14.56
C LEU A 243 -5.42 -3.39 -14.54
N GLU A 244 -6.27 -3.75 -15.50
CA GLU A 244 -6.81 -5.11 -15.66
C GLU A 244 -5.70 -6.12 -15.97
N LEU A 245 -4.78 -5.74 -16.86
CA LEU A 245 -3.63 -6.53 -17.25
C LEU A 245 -2.68 -6.77 -16.06
N LEU A 246 -2.35 -5.72 -15.30
CA LEU A 246 -1.51 -5.81 -14.10
C LEU A 246 -2.15 -6.66 -12.99
N SER A 247 -3.44 -6.43 -12.69
CA SER A 247 -4.14 -7.16 -11.64
C SER A 247 -4.32 -8.64 -11.98
N SER A 248 -4.57 -8.96 -13.26
CA SER A 248 -4.63 -10.34 -13.77
C SER A 248 -3.29 -11.06 -13.63
N ALA A 249 -2.17 -10.39 -13.90
CA ALA A 249 -0.84 -10.96 -13.72
C ALA A 249 -0.55 -11.28 -12.25
N VAL A 250 -0.90 -10.38 -11.33
CA VAL A 250 -0.79 -10.59 -9.87
C VAL A 250 -1.67 -11.76 -9.43
N LEU A 251 -2.91 -11.83 -9.90
CA LEU A 251 -3.85 -12.90 -9.56
C LEU A 251 -3.35 -14.27 -10.06
N ARG A 252 -2.90 -14.35 -11.31
CA ARG A 252 -2.34 -15.57 -11.90
C ARG A 252 -1.14 -16.09 -11.10
N ARG A 253 -0.25 -15.19 -10.67
CA ARG A 253 0.88 -15.58 -9.83
C ARG A 253 0.42 -16.03 -8.45
N LEU A 254 -0.49 -15.32 -7.80
CA LEU A 254 -1.07 -15.73 -6.50
C LEU A 254 -1.61 -17.16 -6.57
N LYS A 255 -2.38 -17.49 -7.62
CA LYS A 255 -2.92 -18.85 -7.83
C LYS A 255 -1.83 -19.92 -7.85
N SER A 256 -0.71 -19.64 -8.51
CA SER A 256 0.40 -20.60 -8.65
C SER A 256 1.16 -20.88 -7.35
N VAL A 257 1.02 -20.03 -6.33
CA VAL A 257 1.76 -20.12 -5.06
C VAL A 257 0.85 -20.04 -3.84
N TYR A 258 -0.46 -20.18 -4.04
CA TYR A 258 -1.41 -20.06 -2.95
C TYR A 258 -1.23 -21.20 -1.96
N ASP A 259 -1.24 -20.83 -0.69
CA ASP A 259 -1.15 -21.72 0.45
C ASP A 259 -2.31 -21.39 1.40
N GLU A 260 -3.06 -22.41 1.79
CA GLU A 260 -4.18 -22.28 2.71
C GLU A 260 -3.72 -21.85 4.11
N ASP A 261 -2.47 -22.10 4.50
CA ASP A 261 -1.94 -21.75 5.82
C ASP A 261 -1.60 -20.24 5.99
N CYS A 262 -2.12 -19.38 5.12
CA CYS A 262 -1.96 -17.93 5.20
C CYS A 262 -2.87 -17.24 6.23
N ASP A 263 -2.51 -16.01 6.62
CA ASP A 263 -3.34 -15.18 7.52
C ASP A 263 -4.69 -14.86 6.85
N LEU A 264 -5.80 -15.14 7.54
CA LEU A 264 -7.15 -14.87 7.07
C LEU A 264 -7.32 -13.39 6.63
N ARG A 265 -6.70 -12.45 7.35
CA ARG A 265 -6.79 -11.03 7.00
C ARG A 265 -6.14 -10.70 5.67
N ASP A 266 -5.10 -11.45 5.27
CA ASP A 266 -4.46 -11.25 3.98
C ASP A 266 -5.45 -11.62 2.85
N ILE A 267 -6.20 -12.72 2.99
CA ILE A 267 -7.25 -13.12 2.04
C ILE A 267 -8.44 -12.16 2.05
N ILE A 268 -8.93 -11.74 3.22
CA ILE A 268 -10.00 -10.73 3.32
C ILE A 268 -9.63 -9.45 2.55
N ASN A 269 -8.38 -8.99 2.73
CA ASN A 269 -7.89 -7.79 2.03
C ASN A 269 -7.74 -8.02 0.52
N ILE A 270 -7.25 -9.19 0.09
CA ILE A 270 -7.15 -9.54 -1.33
C ILE A 270 -8.56 -9.53 -1.95
N SER A 271 -9.53 -10.22 -1.36
CA SER A 271 -10.92 -10.29 -1.83
C SER A 271 -11.55 -8.90 -1.94
N TYR A 272 -11.30 -8.02 -0.96
CA TYR A 272 -11.73 -6.63 -1.03
C TYR A 272 -11.07 -5.88 -2.18
N TYR A 273 -9.74 -5.90 -2.26
CA TYR A 273 -9.03 -5.13 -3.29
C TYR A 273 -9.34 -5.62 -4.71
N THR A 274 -9.44 -6.92 -4.95
CA THR A 274 -9.84 -7.46 -6.25
C THR A 274 -11.25 -7.00 -6.64
N SER A 275 -12.22 -7.07 -5.71
CA SER A 275 -13.58 -6.57 -5.93
C SER A 275 -13.63 -5.07 -6.28
N MET A 276 -12.72 -4.28 -5.70
CA MET A 276 -12.63 -2.84 -5.95
C MET A 276 -11.86 -2.49 -7.22
N ILE A 277 -10.89 -3.32 -7.63
CA ILE A 277 -10.08 -3.12 -8.83
C ILE A 277 -10.88 -3.48 -10.07
N ASP A 278 -11.39 -4.70 -10.14
CA ASP A 278 -12.23 -5.17 -11.23
C ASP A 278 -13.00 -6.41 -10.76
N PRO A 279 -14.34 -6.33 -10.63
CA PRO A 279 -15.19 -7.47 -10.26
C PRO A 279 -14.99 -8.70 -11.15
N LYS A 280 -14.55 -8.55 -12.41
CA LYS A 280 -14.26 -9.68 -13.30
C LYS A 280 -13.12 -10.56 -12.79
N LEU A 281 -12.22 -10.05 -11.95
CA LEU A 281 -11.15 -10.84 -11.32
C LEU A 281 -11.69 -11.93 -10.38
N LEU A 282 -12.98 -11.87 -10.03
CA LEU A 282 -13.66 -12.87 -9.20
C LEU A 282 -14.39 -13.94 -10.04
N SER A 283 -14.43 -13.81 -11.37
CA SER A 283 -15.25 -14.63 -12.26
C SER A 283 -14.89 -16.11 -12.30
N ASP A 284 -13.63 -16.44 -12.05
CA ASP A 284 -13.17 -17.83 -12.02
C ASP A 284 -13.34 -18.52 -10.65
N GLY A 285 -13.97 -17.85 -9.68
CA GLY A 285 -14.29 -18.41 -8.36
C GLY A 285 -13.12 -18.51 -7.40
N PHE A 286 -11.86 -18.49 -7.86
CA PHE A 286 -10.69 -18.81 -7.02
C PHE A 286 -10.60 -17.99 -5.72
N ILE A 287 -10.73 -16.67 -5.80
CA ILE A 287 -10.63 -15.80 -4.62
C ILE A 287 -11.81 -16.02 -3.67
N SER A 288 -13.00 -16.24 -4.23
CA SER A 288 -14.21 -16.52 -3.48
C SER A 288 -14.09 -17.86 -2.75
N ASP A 289 -13.63 -18.90 -3.44
CA ASP A 289 -13.39 -20.22 -2.88
C ASP A 289 -12.35 -20.19 -1.75
N CYS A 290 -11.23 -19.48 -1.97
CA CYS A 290 -10.21 -19.26 -0.95
C CYS A 290 -10.79 -18.55 0.27
N LEU A 291 -11.66 -17.56 0.11
CA LEU A 291 -12.26 -16.87 1.24
C LEU A 291 -13.28 -17.76 1.96
N PHE A 292 -14.19 -18.37 1.22
CA PHE A 292 -15.28 -19.19 1.75
C PHE A 292 -14.77 -20.45 2.46
N SER A 293 -13.75 -21.11 1.93
CA SER A 293 -13.13 -22.29 2.56
C SER A 293 -12.56 -21.95 3.95
N ARG A 294 -12.02 -20.74 4.13
CA ARG A 294 -11.45 -20.28 5.40
C ARG A 294 -12.51 -19.96 6.44
N PHE A 295 -13.68 -19.48 6.01
CA PHE A 295 -14.75 -19.10 6.93
C PHE A 295 -15.54 -20.30 7.47
N ASN A 296 -15.78 -21.35 6.68
CA ASN A 296 -16.37 -22.65 7.06
C ASN A 296 -17.29 -22.65 8.33
N ASN A 297 -17.28 -23.68 9.16
CA ASN A 297 -18.11 -23.78 10.38
C ASN A 297 -17.47 -23.10 11.60
N ARG A 298 -16.56 -22.14 11.39
CA ARG A 298 -15.78 -21.51 12.45
C ARG A 298 -16.13 -20.04 12.57
N TYR A 299 -16.27 -19.58 13.82
CA TYR A 299 -16.29 -18.15 14.09
C TYR A 299 -14.87 -17.58 14.10
N HIS A 300 -14.69 -16.46 13.42
CA HIS A 300 -13.44 -15.69 13.40
C HIS A 300 -13.66 -14.35 14.09
N SER A 301 -12.71 -13.95 14.95
CA SER A 301 -12.70 -12.60 15.51
C SER A 301 -12.22 -11.60 14.46
N LEU A 302 -13.17 -10.88 13.87
CA LEU A 302 -12.95 -9.92 12.79
C LEU A 302 -12.97 -8.51 13.35
N ASN A 303 -12.13 -7.63 12.84
CA ASN A 303 -12.23 -6.21 13.15
C ASN A 303 -13.24 -5.45 12.29
N VAL A 304 -13.58 -4.20 12.66
CA VAL A 304 -14.53 -3.36 11.90
C VAL A 304 -14.09 -3.17 10.44
N ILE A 305 -12.79 -3.13 10.16
CA ILE A 305 -12.23 -3.03 8.80
C ILE A 305 -12.43 -4.35 8.06
N ASP A 306 -12.15 -5.47 8.72
CA ASP A 306 -12.35 -6.81 8.15
C ASP A 306 -13.84 -6.99 7.78
N CYS A 307 -14.76 -6.61 8.67
CA CYS A 307 -16.20 -6.66 8.41
C CYS A 307 -16.61 -5.76 7.24
N TYR A 308 -16.08 -4.54 7.15
CA TYR A 308 -16.33 -3.63 6.03
C TYR A 308 -15.83 -4.22 4.70
N HIS A 309 -14.60 -4.76 4.67
CA HIS A 309 -14.02 -5.39 3.50
C HIS A 309 -14.85 -6.59 3.02
N LEU A 310 -15.26 -7.45 3.95
CA LEU A 310 -16.08 -8.62 3.67
C LEU A 310 -17.49 -8.25 3.18
N LEU A 311 -18.15 -7.28 3.79
CA LEU A 311 -19.46 -6.79 3.32
C LEU A 311 -19.37 -6.25 1.90
N HIS A 312 -18.33 -5.48 1.59
CA HIS A 312 -18.14 -4.96 0.26
C HIS A 312 -17.89 -6.07 -0.76
N PHE A 313 -17.03 -7.05 -0.41
CA PHE A 313 -16.82 -8.23 -1.22
C PHE A 313 -18.14 -8.98 -1.47
N LEU A 314 -18.93 -9.25 -0.42
CA LEU A 314 -20.22 -9.93 -0.53
C LEU A 314 -21.19 -9.18 -1.44
N LYS A 315 -21.32 -7.86 -1.27
CA LYS A 315 -22.17 -7.03 -2.13
C LYS A 315 -21.73 -7.14 -3.59
N THR A 316 -20.43 -7.03 -3.87
CA THR A 316 -19.91 -7.17 -5.23
C THR A 316 -20.17 -8.59 -5.78
N TYR A 317 -19.99 -9.62 -4.95
CA TYR A 317 -20.23 -11.00 -5.35
C TYR A 317 -21.70 -11.25 -5.74
N LEU A 318 -22.64 -10.73 -4.95
CA LEU A 318 -24.08 -10.80 -5.23
C LEU A 318 -24.48 -10.01 -6.48
N ASN A 319 -24.03 -8.75 -6.60
CA ASN A 319 -24.41 -7.86 -7.70
C ASN A 319 -23.97 -8.36 -9.08
N TYR A 320 -22.88 -9.12 -9.14
CA TYR A 320 -22.33 -9.63 -10.41
C TYR A 320 -22.75 -11.07 -10.70
N SER A 321 -23.66 -11.64 -9.90
CA SER A 321 -24.15 -13.02 -10.03
C SER A 321 -23.01 -14.03 -10.25
N LEU A 322 -21.88 -13.83 -9.55
CA LEU A 322 -20.65 -14.61 -9.73
C LEU A 322 -20.74 -16.02 -9.11
N GLY A 323 -21.93 -16.43 -8.70
CA GLY A 323 -22.29 -17.79 -8.32
C GLY A 323 -23.65 -18.12 -8.94
N ASN A 324 -23.74 -19.28 -9.61
CA ASN A 324 -25.00 -19.79 -10.15
C ASN A 324 -25.94 -20.35 -9.07
N GLU A 325 -25.47 -20.48 -7.84
CA GLU A 325 -26.28 -20.88 -6.68
C GLU A 325 -25.78 -20.13 -5.44
N ILE A 326 -26.69 -19.66 -4.59
CA ILE A 326 -26.36 -19.16 -3.26
C ILE A 326 -25.81 -20.36 -2.47
N GLN A 327 -24.49 -20.57 -2.53
CA GLN A 327 -23.86 -21.67 -1.81
C GLN A 327 -23.98 -21.43 -0.29
N TYR A 328 -24.23 -22.49 0.48
CA TYR A 328 -24.27 -22.47 1.95
C TYR A 328 -23.05 -21.79 2.62
N THR A 329 -21.93 -21.74 1.91
CA THR A 329 -20.69 -21.05 2.30
C THR A 329 -20.86 -19.54 2.44
N PHE A 330 -21.68 -18.90 1.62
CA PHE A 330 -22.00 -17.47 1.69
C PHE A 330 -22.62 -17.10 3.05
N LEU A 331 -23.59 -17.91 3.51
CA LEU A 331 -24.34 -17.64 4.74
C LEU A 331 -23.41 -17.64 5.95
N ARG A 332 -22.39 -18.50 5.96
CA ARG A 332 -21.39 -18.60 7.04
C ARG A 332 -20.54 -17.35 7.16
N LEU A 333 -20.13 -16.80 6.02
CA LEU A 333 -19.41 -15.54 5.97
C LEU A 333 -20.31 -14.39 6.45
N ALA A 334 -21.53 -14.28 5.94
CA ALA A 334 -22.48 -13.25 6.35
C ALA A 334 -22.77 -13.30 7.86
N PHE A 335 -22.97 -14.50 8.42
CA PHE A 335 -23.12 -14.70 9.87
C PHE A 335 -21.90 -14.22 10.65
N ASN A 336 -20.69 -14.60 10.25
CA ASN A 336 -19.44 -14.14 10.87
C ASN A 336 -19.34 -12.61 10.91
N ILE A 337 -19.67 -11.93 9.81
CA ILE A 337 -19.65 -10.46 9.75
C ILE A 337 -20.68 -9.87 10.72
N LEU A 338 -21.93 -10.33 10.66
CA LEU A 338 -23.02 -9.78 11.47
C LEU A 338 -22.77 -9.94 12.97
N VAL A 339 -22.27 -11.11 13.39
CA VAL A 339 -21.92 -11.36 14.80
C VAL A 339 -20.82 -10.42 15.26
N ASN A 340 -19.74 -10.26 14.48
CA ASN A 340 -18.65 -9.33 14.85
C ASN A 340 -19.13 -7.88 14.93
N ILE A 341 -19.96 -7.41 13.98
CA ILE A 341 -20.53 -6.06 14.04
C ILE A 341 -21.43 -5.90 15.28
N HIS A 342 -22.24 -6.91 15.60
CA HIS A 342 -23.08 -6.91 16.79
C HIS A 342 -22.24 -6.82 18.07
N CYS A 343 -21.17 -7.62 18.18
CA CYS A 343 -20.20 -7.54 19.28
C CYS A 343 -19.63 -6.12 19.40
N TYR A 344 -19.19 -5.52 18.28
CA TYR A 344 -18.62 -4.17 18.28
C TYR A 344 -19.55 -3.10 18.82
N ILE A 345 -20.84 -3.16 18.45
CA ILE A 345 -21.82 -2.17 18.91
C ILE A 345 -22.18 -2.42 20.37
N ASN A 346 -22.26 -3.69 20.78
CA ASN A 346 -22.71 -4.10 22.11
C ASN A 346 -21.56 -4.45 23.05
N ASN A 347 -20.37 -3.87 22.88
CA ASN A 347 -19.21 -4.12 23.75
C ASN A 347 -19.45 -3.82 25.25
N SER A 348 -20.63 -3.32 25.64
CA SER A 348 -21.13 -3.10 27.00
C SER A 348 -22.35 -3.93 27.40
N GLY A 349 -22.90 -4.78 26.51
CA GLY A 349 -24.06 -5.64 26.77
C GLY A 349 -23.72 -7.12 26.56
N GLU A 350 -24.33 -8.00 27.35
CA GLU A 350 -24.14 -9.44 27.19
C GLU A 350 -24.59 -9.86 25.78
N LEU A 351 -23.66 -10.51 25.06
CA LEU A 351 -23.97 -11.18 23.82
C LEU A 351 -24.91 -12.34 24.17
N ASP A 352 -26.11 -12.39 23.60
CA ASP A 352 -27.00 -13.54 23.78
C ASP A 352 -26.46 -14.72 22.96
N ILE A 353 -25.54 -15.48 23.56
CA ILE A 353 -24.91 -16.65 22.94
C ILE A 353 -25.97 -17.68 22.57
N LYS A 354 -27.06 -17.82 23.35
CA LYS A 354 -28.12 -18.78 23.03
C LYS A 354 -28.87 -18.37 21.76
N GLU A 355 -29.23 -17.09 21.64
CA GLU A 355 -29.84 -16.55 20.42
C GLU A 355 -28.94 -16.79 19.18
N LEU A 356 -27.62 -16.61 19.32
CA LEU A 356 -26.67 -16.87 18.24
C LEU A 356 -26.54 -18.36 17.89
N GLU A 357 -26.51 -19.23 18.90
CA GLU A 357 -26.47 -20.68 18.69
C GLU A 357 -27.74 -21.18 18.00
N GLU A 358 -28.92 -20.73 18.45
CA GLU A 358 -30.20 -21.04 17.82
C GLU A 358 -30.27 -20.54 16.38
N LEU A 359 -29.84 -19.30 16.14
CA LEU A 359 -29.80 -18.72 14.80
C LEU A 359 -28.85 -19.52 13.90
N SER A 360 -27.67 -19.88 14.39
CA SER A 360 -26.71 -20.68 13.63
C SER A 360 -27.30 -22.06 13.28
N ASN A 361 -27.93 -22.75 14.22
CA ASN A 361 -28.56 -24.04 13.98
C ASN A 361 -29.69 -23.94 12.95
N LYS A 362 -30.52 -22.88 13.02
CA LYS A 362 -31.62 -22.64 12.07
C LYS A 362 -31.13 -22.39 10.64
N ILE A 363 -30.00 -21.70 10.47
CA ILE A 363 -29.50 -21.30 9.15
C ILE A 363 -28.66 -22.41 8.52
N PHE A 364 -27.91 -23.13 9.34
CA PHE A 364 -26.84 -23.99 8.86
C PHE A 364 -27.13 -25.49 9.01
N ASN A 365 -28.15 -25.91 9.76
CA ASN A 365 -28.37 -27.31 10.16
C ASN A 365 -27.16 -27.94 10.91
N TYR A 366 -26.26 -27.11 11.44
CA TYR A 366 -25.19 -27.47 12.38
C TYR A 366 -24.78 -26.22 13.17
N LYS A 367 -24.15 -26.43 14.32
CA LYS A 367 -23.70 -25.37 15.21
C LYS A 367 -22.40 -24.77 14.69
N VAL A 368 -22.36 -23.44 14.54
CA VAL A 368 -21.10 -22.71 14.30
C VAL A 368 -20.28 -22.76 15.59
N ASP A 369 -18.99 -23.06 15.51
CA ASP A 369 -18.11 -23.03 16.68
C ASP A 369 -17.92 -21.59 17.16
N LEU A 370 -18.57 -21.25 18.28
CA LEU A 370 -18.58 -19.93 18.90
C LEU A 370 -17.59 -19.80 20.07
N THR A 371 -16.76 -20.81 20.33
CA THR A 371 -15.88 -20.85 21.51
C THR A 371 -14.90 -19.66 21.59
N CYS A 372 -14.51 -19.10 20.45
CA CYS A 372 -13.62 -17.95 20.37
C CYS A 372 -14.26 -16.63 20.86
N LEU A 373 -15.59 -16.55 20.99
CA LEU A 373 -16.30 -15.35 21.50
C LEU A 373 -16.02 -15.10 23.00
N ASN A 374 -15.61 -16.13 23.74
CA ASN A 374 -15.35 -16.03 25.18
C ASN A 374 -14.02 -15.32 25.51
N GLN A 375 -13.24 -14.93 24.50
CA GLN A 375 -11.99 -14.19 24.69
C GLN A 375 -12.28 -12.70 24.90
N LYS A 376 -12.55 -12.33 26.16
CA LYS A 376 -12.57 -10.94 26.63
C LYS A 376 -11.18 -10.33 26.42
N ASN A 377 -10.97 -9.66 25.28
CA ASN A 377 -9.98 -8.59 25.10
C ASN A 377 -10.13 -8.01 23.70
N GLN A 378 -10.83 -6.86 23.57
CA GLN A 378 -10.55 -5.94 22.47
C GLN A 378 -10.67 -4.48 22.93
N PRO A 379 -9.58 -3.69 22.88
CA PRO A 379 -9.56 -2.30 23.25
C PRO A 379 -9.71 -1.32 22.07
N ASN A 380 -9.87 -0.05 22.48
CA ASN A 380 -9.70 1.24 21.82
C ASN A 380 -10.82 1.80 20.93
N GLU A 381 -11.42 2.84 21.50
CA GLU A 381 -12.24 3.88 20.92
C GLU A 381 -11.31 4.91 20.28
N ASP A 382 -11.36 5.02 18.97
CA ASP A 382 -11.37 6.29 18.23
C ASP A 382 -11.08 6.03 16.75
N LYS A 383 -11.96 6.59 15.89
CA LYS A 383 -12.18 6.36 14.43
C LYS A 383 -13.41 5.51 14.04
N ARG A 384 -14.32 5.17 14.97
CA ARG A 384 -15.49 4.29 14.72
C ARG A 384 -16.60 4.92 13.85
N TYR A 385 -16.82 6.24 13.95
CA TYR A 385 -18.07 6.87 13.47
C TYR A 385 -18.26 6.89 11.95
N TYR A 386 -17.21 7.14 11.15
CA TYR A 386 -17.36 7.14 9.68
C TYR A 386 -17.58 5.74 9.10
N LYS A 387 -16.88 4.73 9.64
CA LYS A 387 -16.95 3.36 9.11
C LYS A 387 -18.28 2.68 9.43
N LEU A 388 -18.84 2.96 10.61
CA LEU A 388 -20.15 2.43 11.00
C LEU A 388 -21.27 2.95 10.10
N ARG A 389 -21.22 4.22 9.64
CA ARG A 389 -22.18 4.74 8.66
C ARG A 389 -22.15 3.99 7.34
N VAL A 390 -20.96 3.72 6.80
CA VAL A 390 -20.83 2.97 5.55
C VAL A 390 -21.28 1.52 5.73
N ILE A 391 -20.94 0.91 6.87
CA ILE A 391 -21.42 -0.44 7.23
C ILE A 391 -22.95 -0.47 7.31
N SER A 392 -23.60 0.55 7.89
CA SER A 392 -25.06 0.65 7.95
C SER A 392 -25.71 0.57 6.56
N ASN A 393 -25.18 1.33 5.60
CA ASN A 393 -25.69 1.36 4.24
C ASN A 393 -25.48 0.02 3.54
N LEU A 394 -24.30 -0.59 3.68
CA LEU A 394 -24.00 -1.90 3.10
C LEU A 394 -24.87 -3.01 3.71
N LEU A 395 -25.12 -2.96 5.02
CA LEU A 395 -26.01 -3.90 5.70
C LEU A 395 -27.44 -3.79 5.16
N GLN A 396 -27.93 -2.57 4.95
CA GLN A 396 -29.26 -2.36 4.38
C GLN A 396 -29.38 -3.01 3.00
N GLU A 397 -28.42 -2.75 2.10
CA GLU A 397 -28.42 -3.30 0.75
C GLU A 397 -28.32 -4.84 0.77
N VAL A 398 -27.35 -5.39 1.50
CA VAL A 398 -27.16 -6.85 1.59
C VAL A 398 -28.36 -7.54 2.27
N SER A 399 -29.02 -6.90 3.24
CA SER A 399 -30.18 -7.49 3.92
C SER A 399 -31.35 -7.79 2.99
N GLN A 400 -31.52 -6.98 1.94
CA GLN A 400 -32.59 -7.13 0.96
C GLN A 400 -32.35 -8.36 0.08
N ASP A 401 -31.09 -8.66 -0.24
CA ASP A 401 -30.71 -9.76 -1.12
C ASP A 401 -30.68 -11.11 -0.41
N LEU A 402 -30.45 -11.15 0.91
CA LEU A 402 -30.15 -12.40 1.60
C LEU A 402 -31.33 -13.18 2.13
N GLY A 403 -32.46 -12.56 2.46
CA GLY A 403 -33.73 -13.21 2.85
C GLY A 403 -33.74 -14.13 4.09
N VAL A 404 -32.61 -14.73 4.46
CA VAL A 404 -32.45 -15.84 5.44
C VAL A 404 -31.88 -15.32 6.78
N LEU A 405 -31.12 -14.22 6.76
CA LEU A 405 -30.52 -13.58 7.94
C LEU A 405 -31.29 -12.33 8.42
N THR A 406 -32.46 -12.08 7.84
CA THR A 406 -33.19 -10.80 7.89
C THR A 406 -33.42 -10.28 9.32
N PRO A 407 -33.89 -11.09 10.30
CA PRO A 407 -34.17 -10.56 11.64
C PRO A 407 -32.90 -10.06 12.36
N PHE A 408 -31.80 -10.82 12.28
CA PHE A 408 -30.54 -10.44 12.91
C PHE A 408 -29.90 -9.26 12.19
N CYS A 409 -30.01 -9.20 10.86
CA CYS A 409 -29.52 -8.08 10.08
C CYS A 409 -30.27 -6.78 10.42
N ILE A 410 -31.60 -6.81 10.54
CA ILE A 410 -32.42 -5.66 10.98
C ILE A 410 -32.01 -5.21 12.39
N LYS A 411 -31.82 -6.16 13.32
CA LYS A 411 -31.37 -5.85 14.69
C LYS A 411 -30.02 -5.14 14.69
N VAL A 412 -29.05 -5.64 13.94
CA VAL A 412 -27.72 -5.02 13.81
C VAL A 412 -27.82 -3.66 13.13
N TYR A 413 -28.56 -3.55 12.02
CA TYR A 413 -28.79 -2.30 11.31
C TYR A 413 -29.36 -1.21 12.23
N ASN A 414 -30.46 -1.50 12.94
CA ASN A 414 -31.08 -0.55 13.86
C ASN A 414 -30.10 -0.11 14.97
N LYS A 415 -29.28 -1.03 15.48
CA LYS A 415 -28.23 -0.72 16.45
C LYS A 415 -27.15 0.20 15.86
N VAL A 416 -26.74 -0.01 14.60
CA VAL A 416 -25.78 0.88 13.91
C VAL A 416 -26.38 2.26 13.69
N VAL A 417 -27.61 2.35 13.18
CA VAL A 417 -28.30 3.63 12.91
C VAL A 417 -28.46 4.44 14.19
N ASN A 418 -28.92 3.81 15.28
CA ASN A 418 -29.07 4.47 16.58
C ASN A 418 -27.74 4.91 17.20
N PHE A 419 -26.61 4.30 16.82
CA PHE A 419 -25.29 4.74 17.26
C PHE A 419 -24.78 5.96 16.48
N LEU A 420 -25.30 6.20 15.27
CA LEU A 420 -24.86 7.28 14.37
C LEU A 420 -25.69 8.56 14.48
N ASN A 421 -26.96 8.43 14.87
CA ASN A 421 -27.89 9.53 15.15
C ASN A 421 -27.82 9.90 16.63
#